data_AF-A0AAU7TX45-F1
#
_entry.id   AF-A0AAU7TX45-F1
#
_cell.length_a   1.000
_cell.length_b   1.000
_cell.length_c   1.000
_cell.angle_alpha   90.00
_cell.angle_beta   90.00
_cell.angle_gamma   90.00
#
_symmetry.space_group_name_H-M   'P 1'
#
loop_
_entity.id
_entity.type
_entity.pdbx_description
1 polymer ?
#
loop_
_entity_poly.entity_id
_entity_poly.type
_entity_poly.pdbx_seq_one_letter_code
_entity_poly.pdbx_strand_id
1 'polypeptide(L)'
;MKTAFVLFSGLLFAQAVLAEGGAVSFTGAIVEPACTTTTNSQHAAVQCSQNGVDKVRQIRFNKQQQTLPFQLGNVSVQSSGHIKAVEVIYR
;
A
#
# COMPACT_ATOMS: atom_id res chain seq x y z
N MET A 1 38.86 45.60 44.08
CA MET A 1 39.05 44.47 43.13
C MET A 1 38.67 43.19 43.84
N LYS A 2 37.99 42.27 43.14
CA LYS A 2 37.35 41.02 43.62
C LYS A 2 36.04 41.33 44.35
N THR A 3 34.88 41.10 43.75
CA THR A 3 34.33 39.76 43.52
C THR A 3 33.39 39.77 42.32
N ALA A 4 33.90 39.40 41.15
CA ALA A 4 33.08 39.13 39.97
C ALA A 4 33.25 37.64 39.65
N PHE A 5 32.51 36.74 40.31
CA PHE A 5 32.48 35.31 39.97
C PHE A 5 31.29 34.61 40.63
N VAL A 6 30.06 35.00 40.27
CA VAL A 6 28.85 34.20 40.57
C VAL A 6 27.91 34.25 39.37
N LEU A 7 28.37 33.88 38.18
CA LEU A 7 27.52 33.77 37.00
C LEU A 7 27.99 32.65 36.08
N PHE A 8 28.18 31.42 36.56
CA PHE A 8 28.48 30.29 35.64
C PHE A 8 28.07 28.90 36.12
N SER A 9 27.13 28.77 37.07
CA SER A 9 26.74 27.44 37.61
C SER A 9 25.41 26.89 37.07
N GLY A 10 24.72 27.58 36.16
CA GLY A 10 23.36 27.22 35.74
C GLY A 10 23.20 26.57 34.36
N LEU A 11 24.28 26.42 33.58
CA LEU A 11 24.18 26.04 32.15
C LEU A 11 24.60 24.60 31.83
N LEU A 12 24.89 23.76 32.82
CA LEU A 12 25.49 22.43 32.58
C LEU A 12 24.49 21.25 32.54
N PHE A 13 23.18 21.48 32.69
CA PHE A 13 22.20 20.38 32.78
C PHE A 13 21.16 20.33 31.66
N ALA A 14 21.27 21.17 30.63
CA ALA A 14 20.45 21.06 29.43
C ALA A 14 21.22 20.30 28.33
N GLN A 15 21.68 19.08 28.62
CA GLN A 15 22.01 18.16 27.55
C GLN A 15 20.68 17.77 26.90
N ALA A 16 20.28 18.53 25.87
CA ALA A 16 19.18 18.14 25.02
C ALA A 16 19.50 16.75 24.50
N VAL A 17 18.78 15.74 25.01
CA VAL A 17 18.87 14.37 24.53
C VAL A 17 18.25 14.37 23.14
N LEU A 18 19.02 14.79 22.15
CA LEU A 18 18.72 14.53 20.75
C LEU A 18 18.89 13.02 20.61
N ALA A 19 17.79 12.29 20.53
CA ALA A 19 17.82 10.86 20.24
C ALA A 19 18.64 10.67 18.96
N GLU A 20 19.82 10.08 19.09
CA GLU A 20 20.68 9.74 17.96
C GLU A 20 19.89 8.73 17.12
N GLY A 21 19.56 9.11 15.88
CA GLY A 21 18.75 8.28 15.00
C GLY A 21 19.37 6.91 14.80
N GLY A 22 18.53 5.88 14.70
CA GLY A 22 18.94 4.49 14.46
C GLY A 22 18.46 3.95 13.11
N ALA A 23 18.86 2.72 12.79
CA ALA A 23 18.38 2.01 11.61
C ALA A 23 17.13 1.16 11.95
N VAL A 24 16.10 1.24 11.11
CA VAL A 24 14.94 0.35 11.16
C VAL A 24 15.05 -0.65 10.01
N SER A 25 14.93 -1.94 10.33
CA SER A 25 14.91 -3.01 9.33
C SER A 25 13.54 -3.67 9.29
N PHE A 26 12.96 -3.78 8.10
CA PHE A 26 11.71 -4.49 7.87
C PHE A 26 12.03 -5.78 7.10
N THR A 27 11.54 -6.91 7.61
CA THR A 27 11.64 -8.20 6.94
C THR A 27 10.23 -8.79 6.80
N GLY A 28 9.92 -9.32 5.63
CA GLY A 28 8.63 -9.93 5.34
C GLY A 28 8.66 -10.68 4.02
N ALA A 29 7.60 -11.42 3.74
CA ALA A 29 7.39 -12.13 2.48
C ALA A 29 5.99 -11.84 1.94
N ILE A 30 5.87 -11.76 0.61
CA ILE A 30 4.58 -11.76 -0.06
C ILE A 30 4.15 -13.22 -0.18
N VAL A 31 3.12 -13.60 0.58
CA VAL A 31 2.63 -14.99 0.64
C VAL A 31 1.57 -15.31 -0.41
N GLU A 32 0.98 -14.28 -1.04
CA GLU A 32 -0.12 -14.42 -1.99
C GLU A 32 0.14 -13.61 -3.27
N PRO A 33 -0.15 -14.16 -4.46
CA PRO A 33 0.01 -13.42 -5.70
C PRO A 33 -1.06 -12.33 -5.84
N ALA A 34 -0.76 -11.31 -6.64
CA ALA A 34 -1.77 -10.37 -7.11
C ALA A 34 -2.89 -11.10 -7.86
N CYS A 35 -4.10 -10.53 -7.83
CA CYS A 35 -5.20 -11.04 -8.63
C CYS A 35 -4.85 -11.01 -10.12
N THR A 36 -5.17 -12.10 -10.83
CA THR A 36 -4.97 -12.21 -12.27
C THR A 36 -6.23 -11.83 -13.00
N THR A 37 -6.13 -10.95 -14.01
CA THR A 37 -7.26 -10.60 -14.86
C THR A 37 -7.10 -11.27 -16.22
N THR A 38 -8.15 -11.96 -16.67
CA THR A 38 -8.27 -12.52 -18.02
C THR A 38 -9.33 -11.75 -18.77
N THR A 39 -9.04 -11.43 -20.04
CA THR A 39 -9.96 -10.67 -20.90
C THR A 39 -10.03 -11.32 -22.27
N ASN A 40 -11.23 -11.35 -22.84
CA ASN A 40 -11.47 -11.68 -24.23
C ASN A 40 -12.42 -10.63 -24.85
N SER A 41 -12.89 -10.88 -26.08
CA SER A 41 -13.75 -9.94 -26.80
C SER A 41 -15.07 -9.63 -26.08
N GLN A 42 -15.60 -10.56 -25.29
CA GLN A 42 -16.94 -10.49 -24.69
C GLN A 42 -16.95 -10.52 -23.15
N HIS A 43 -15.88 -11.00 -22.53
CA HIS A 43 -15.83 -11.29 -21.10
C HIS A 43 -14.50 -10.84 -20.48
N ALA A 44 -14.57 -10.35 -19.25
CA ALA A 44 -13.42 -10.33 -18.34
C ALA A 44 -13.74 -11.12 -17.09
N ALA A 45 -12.72 -11.78 -16.56
CA ALA A 45 -12.77 -12.39 -15.25
C ALA A 45 -11.53 -12.01 -14.45
N VAL A 46 -11.71 -11.84 -13.14
CA VAL A 46 -10.61 -11.67 -12.21
C VAL A 46 -10.57 -12.87 -11.27
N GLN A 47 -9.39 -13.43 -11.08
CA GLN A 47 -9.11 -14.50 -10.13
C GLN A 47 -8.22 -13.95 -9.03
N CYS A 48 -8.58 -14.17 -7.77
CA CYS A 48 -7.72 -13.86 -6.62
C CYS A 48 -7.58 -15.12 -5.76
N SER A 49 -6.43 -15.26 -5.11
CA SER A 49 -6.18 -16.24 -4.07
C SER A 49 -6.10 -15.52 -2.73
N GLN A 50 -6.76 -16.07 -1.71
CA GLN A 50 -6.59 -15.65 -0.32
C GLN A 50 -6.68 -16.87 0.61
N ASN A 51 -5.73 -17.01 1.53
CA ASN A 51 -5.55 -18.15 2.43
C ASN A 51 -5.54 -19.51 1.71
N GLY A 52 -4.93 -19.56 0.52
CA GLY A 52 -4.90 -20.76 -0.34
C GLY A 52 -6.23 -21.09 -1.03
N VAL A 53 -7.23 -20.20 -0.97
CA VAL A 53 -8.52 -20.35 -1.65
C VAL A 53 -8.60 -19.42 -2.84
N ASP A 54 -8.85 -19.99 -4.02
CA ASP A 54 -9.12 -19.24 -5.23
C ASP A 54 -10.59 -18.83 -5.34
N LYS A 55 -10.83 -17.59 -5.77
CA LYS A 55 -12.16 -17.11 -6.18
C LYS A 55 -12.08 -16.35 -7.49
N VAL A 56 -13.02 -16.67 -8.38
CA VAL A 56 -13.17 -16.03 -9.69
C VAL A 56 -14.42 -15.16 -9.71
N ARG A 57 -14.33 -13.97 -10.30
CA ARG A 57 -15.47 -13.09 -10.54
C ARG A 57 -15.48 -12.59 -11.98
N GLN A 58 -16.64 -12.69 -12.62
CA GLN A 58 -16.88 -12.07 -13.93
C GLN A 58 -17.05 -10.56 -13.78
N ILE A 59 -16.42 -9.80 -14.67
CA ILE A 59 -16.35 -8.34 -14.64
C ILE A 59 -17.01 -7.78 -15.91
N ARG A 60 -17.92 -6.82 -15.70
CA ARG A 60 -18.64 -6.14 -16.79
C ARG A 60 -17.78 -5.07 -17.46
N PHE A 61 -17.93 -4.92 -18.78
CA PHE A 61 -17.25 -3.91 -19.61
C PHE A 61 -17.98 -2.56 -19.65
N ASN A 62 -18.22 -1.96 -18.49
CA ASN A 62 -19.03 -0.74 -18.41
C ASN A 62 -18.34 0.40 -17.66
N LYS A 63 -17.01 0.32 -17.45
CA LYS A 63 -16.20 1.28 -16.68
C LYS A 63 -16.60 1.41 -15.20
N GLN A 64 -17.72 0.83 -14.76
CA GLN A 64 -18.12 0.86 -13.36
C GLN A 64 -17.18 0.01 -12.52
N GLN A 65 -16.80 0.55 -11.35
CA GLN A 65 -16.01 -0.19 -10.39
C GLN A 65 -16.79 -1.39 -9.87
N GLN A 66 -16.13 -2.54 -9.83
CA GLN A 66 -16.64 -3.79 -9.34
C GLN A 66 -15.67 -4.34 -8.32
N THR A 67 -16.16 -4.79 -7.17
CA THR A 67 -15.33 -5.34 -6.09
C THR A 67 -14.53 -6.57 -6.53
N LEU A 68 -13.26 -6.66 -6.17
CA LEU A 68 -12.48 -7.90 -6.33
C LEU A 68 -13.05 -9.01 -5.42
N PRO A 69 -12.80 -10.29 -5.75
CA PRO A 69 -12.97 -11.38 -4.80
C PRO A 69 -12.34 -11.06 -3.43
N PHE A 70 -12.96 -11.56 -2.36
CA PHE A 70 -12.55 -11.30 -0.98
C PHE A 70 -12.51 -9.81 -0.55
N GLN A 71 -13.10 -8.90 -1.34
CA GLN A 71 -13.10 -7.47 -1.04
C GLN A 71 -11.69 -6.84 -0.96
N LEU A 72 -10.71 -7.44 -1.64
CA LEU A 72 -9.31 -6.98 -1.69
C LEU A 72 -9.12 -5.61 -2.34
N GLY A 73 -10.15 -5.13 -3.03
CA GLY A 73 -10.06 -3.92 -3.84
C GLY A 73 -11.20 -3.81 -4.83
N ASN A 74 -10.97 -3.02 -5.87
CA ASN A 74 -11.89 -2.79 -6.96
C ASN A 74 -11.19 -3.03 -8.30
N VAL A 75 -11.96 -3.43 -9.30
CA VAL A 75 -11.55 -3.56 -10.69
C VAL A 75 -12.54 -2.81 -11.58
N SER A 76 -12.04 -2.13 -12.60
CA SER A 76 -12.84 -1.55 -13.66
C SER A 76 -12.30 -2.03 -15.02
N VAL A 77 -13.20 -2.25 -15.97
CA VAL A 77 -12.83 -2.62 -17.34
C VAL A 77 -13.58 -1.69 -18.29
N GLN A 78 -12.80 -0.99 -19.11
CA GLN A 78 -13.31 -0.12 -20.17
C GLN A 78 -12.95 -0.71 -21.54
N SER A 79 -13.95 -0.83 -22.40
CA SER A 79 -13.75 -1.23 -23.80
C SER A 79 -13.72 0.00 -24.70
N SER A 80 -12.67 0.14 -25.51
CA SER A 80 -12.57 1.14 -26.57
C SER A 80 -12.12 0.46 -27.86
N GLY A 81 -13.08 0.17 -28.74
CA GLY A 81 -12.85 -0.67 -29.92
C GLY A 81 -12.29 -2.05 -29.55
N HIS A 82 -11.11 -2.38 -30.08
CA HIS A 82 -10.40 -3.62 -29.81
C HIS A 82 -9.56 -3.59 -28.53
N ILE A 83 -9.43 -2.45 -27.87
CA ILE A 83 -8.63 -2.27 -26.65
C ILE A 83 -9.52 -2.47 -25.42
N LYS A 84 -9.02 -3.24 -24.46
CA LYS A 84 -9.61 -3.42 -23.12
C LYS A 84 -8.65 -2.84 -22.10
N ALA A 85 -9.00 -1.69 -21.53
CA ALA A 85 -8.26 -1.11 -20.41
C ALA A 85 -8.78 -1.71 -19.11
N VAL A 86 -7.89 -2.33 -18.34
CA VAL A 86 -8.18 -2.91 -17.04
C VAL A 86 -7.46 -2.09 -15.98
N GLU A 87 -8.21 -1.61 -14.99
CA GLU A 87 -7.67 -0.91 -13.83
C GLU A 87 -8.00 -1.71 -12.57
N VAL A 88 -6.99 -1.99 -11.76
CA VAL A 88 -7.13 -2.72 -10.49
C VAL A 88 -6.57 -1.85 -9.37
N ILE A 89 -7.38 -1.61 -8.35
CA ILE A 89 -7.01 -0.81 -7.18
C ILE A 89 -7.18 -1.68 -5.94
N TYR A 90 -6.06 -2.02 -5.30
CA TYR A 90 -6.03 -2.76 -4.03
C TYR A 90 -6.29 -1.81 -2.85
N ARG A 91 -6.86 -2.34 -1.77
CA ARG A 91 -7.07 -1.63 -0.50
C ARG A 91 -5.90 -1.82 0.46
#